data_AF-A0A5N8YKV8-F1
#
_entry.id   AF-A0A5N8YKV8-F1
#
_cell.length_a   1.000
_cell.length_b   1.000
_cell.length_c   1.000
_cell.angle_alpha   90.00
_cell.angle_beta   90.00
_cell.angle_gamma   90.00
#
_symmetry.space_group_name_H-M   'P 1'
#
loop_
_entity.id
_entity.type
_entity.pdbx_description
1 polymer ?
#
loop_
_entity_poly.entity_id
_entity_poly.type
_entity_poly.pdbx_seq_one_letter_code
_entity_poly.pdbx_strand_id
1 'polypeptide(L)'
;MDWEPVVALAQIGTGLATLILAIFLAAQIILQRKALDRAHEDAERELSLSSYALFQEHLHSRITSDSLRKVYASRDEGLNGLDKSDLDAITTYFRAGYLLTNIEWRLKRRDRVLGYFIRRFDAFMDSIGGRQYYVRWGRGILNQPALLELADDVYEKLEGQPVPESAAQSISLVQS
;
A
#
# COMPACT_ATOMS: atom_id res chain seq x y z
N MET A 1 -26.48 71.14 -8.93
CA MET A 1 -27.12 69.86 -9.29
C MET A 1 -26.54 68.85 -8.34
N ASP A 2 -27.32 68.41 -7.37
CA ASP A 2 -26.83 67.61 -6.25
C ASP A 2 -26.70 66.16 -6.72
N TRP A 3 -25.47 65.77 -7.06
CA TRP A 3 -25.14 64.43 -7.56
C TRP A 3 -25.05 63.37 -6.45
N GLU A 4 -25.05 63.80 -5.18
CA GLU A 4 -24.97 62.93 -4.00
C GLU A 4 -26.00 61.79 -3.98
N PRO A 5 -27.30 62.00 -4.32
CA PRO A 5 -28.29 60.93 -4.33
C PRO A 5 -28.00 59.88 -5.42
N VAL A 6 -27.49 60.32 -6.58
CA VAL A 6 -27.17 59.44 -7.71
C VAL A 6 -25.96 58.57 -7.37
N VAL A 7 -24.94 59.15 -6.74
CA VAL A 7 -23.74 58.43 -6.27
C VAL A 7 -24.13 57.40 -5.20
N ALA A 8 -25.00 57.78 -4.24
CA ALA A 8 -25.48 56.86 -3.21
C ALA A 8 -26.25 55.67 -3.79
N LEU A 9 -27.14 55.90 -4.77
CA LEU A 9 -27.86 54.85 -5.50
C LEU A 9 -26.92 53.90 -6.25
N ALA A 10 -25.90 54.45 -6.94
CA ALA A 10 -24.90 53.66 -7.65
C ALA A 10 -24.07 52.78 -6.70
N GLN A 11 -23.73 53.29 -5.53
CA GLN A 11 -22.96 52.56 -4.52
C GLN A 11 -23.77 51.42 -3.89
N ILE A 12 -25.06 51.64 -3.61
CA ILE A 12 -25.98 50.59 -3.16
C ILE A 12 -26.10 49.49 -4.24
N GLY A 13 -26.28 49.89 -5.51
CA GLY A 13 -26.34 48.94 -6.63
C GLY A 13 -25.06 48.11 -6.77
N THR A 14 -23.90 48.75 -6.62
CA THR A 14 -22.59 48.08 -6.66
C THR A 14 -22.41 47.12 -5.48
N GLY A 15 -22.81 47.53 -4.27
CA GLY A 15 -22.79 46.68 -3.08
C GLY A 15 -23.70 45.45 -3.23
N LEU A 16 -24.90 45.63 -3.79
CA LEU A 16 -25.83 44.54 -4.06
C LEU A 16 -25.27 43.56 -5.10
N ALA A 17 -24.67 44.07 -6.18
CA ALA A 17 -24.03 43.25 -7.21
C ALA A 17 -22.87 42.43 -6.62
N THR A 18 -22.05 43.05 -5.76
CA THR A 18 -20.94 42.38 -5.06
C THR A 18 -21.46 41.28 -4.14
N LEU A 19 -22.54 41.54 -3.39
CA LEU A 19 -23.14 40.56 -2.51
C LEU A 19 -23.68 39.35 -3.28
N ILE A 20 -24.37 39.58 -4.39
CA ILE A 20 -24.88 38.51 -5.26
C ILE A 20 -23.73 37.65 -5.79
N LEU A 21 -22.66 38.29 -6.28
CA LEU A 21 -21.47 37.59 -6.76
C LEU A 21 -20.83 36.77 -5.64
N ALA A 22 -20.70 37.32 -4.43
CA ALA A 22 -20.13 36.61 -3.29
C ALA A 22 -20.96 35.36 -2.91
N ILE A 23 -22.29 35.46 -2.91
CA ILE A 23 -23.18 34.32 -2.66
C ILE A 23 -23.00 33.25 -3.74
N PHE A 24 -22.93 33.65 -5.01
CA PHE A 24 -22.71 32.72 -6.10
C PHE A 24 -21.37 31.99 -6.00
N LEU A 25 -20.28 32.72 -5.70
CA LEU A 25 -18.96 32.13 -5.47
C LEU A 25 -18.96 31.17 -4.27
N ALA A 26 -19.63 31.55 -3.17
CA ALA A 26 -19.76 30.68 -2.00
C ALA A 26 -20.50 29.37 -2.35
N ALA A 27 -21.59 29.46 -3.12
CA ALA A 27 -22.31 28.29 -3.62
C ALA A 27 -21.42 27.42 -4.53
N GLN A 28 -20.63 28.03 -5.41
CA GLN A 28 -19.68 27.31 -6.27
C GLN A 28 -18.63 26.57 -5.45
N ILE A 29 -18.04 27.19 -4.42
CA ILE A 29 -17.05 26.55 -3.54
C ILE A 29 -17.67 25.32 -2.84
N ILE A 30 -18.91 25.43 -2.37
CA ILE A 30 -19.62 24.31 -1.73
C ILE A 30 -19.81 23.15 -2.71
N LEU A 31 -20.23 23.43 -3.95
CA LEU A 31 -20.42 22.41 -4.98
C LEU A 31 -19.08 21.77 -5.40
N GLN A 32 -18.02 22.57 -5.53
CA GLN A 32 -16.68 22.09 -5.85
C GLN A 32 -16.12 21.19 -4.75
N ARG A 33 -16.30 21.54 -3.47
CA ARG A 33 -15.91 20.68 -2.34
C ARG A 33 -16.61 19.32 -2.42
N LYS A 34 -17.92 19.31 -2.62
CA LYS A 34 -18.68 18.04 -2.78
C LYS A 34 -18.21 17.21 -3.97
N ALA A 35 -17.85 17.85 -5.09
CA ALA A 35 -17.32 17.14 -6.25
C ALA A 35 -15.92 16.56 -5.97
N LEU A 36 -15.06 17.33 -5.31
CA LEU A 36 -13.73 16.90 -4.90
C LEU A 36 -13.80 15.73 -3.90
N ASP A 37 -14.71 15.79 -2.92
CA ASP A 37 -14.90 14.73 -1.93
C ASP A 37 -15.31 13.42 -2.60
N ARG A 38 -16.23 13.47 -3.57
CA ARG A 38 -16.62 12.28 -4.37
C ARG A 38 -15.46 11.76 -5.22
N ALA A 39 -14.73 12.65 -5.89
CA ALA A 39 -13.58 12.26 -6.70
C ALA A 39 -12.48 11.61 -5.84
N HIS A 40 -12.29 12.10 -4.61
CA HIS A 40 -11.39 11.51 -3.64
C HIS A 40 -11.85 10.10 -3.23
N GLU A 41 -13.11 9.94 -2.86
CA GLU A 41 -13.68 8.63 -2.50
C GLU A 41 -13.59 7.62 -3.66
N ASP A 42 -13.88 8.04 -4.89
CA ASP A 42 -13.78 7.18 -6.06
C ASP A 42 -12.32 6.80 -6.37
N ALA A 43 -11.37 7.74 -6.24
CA ALA A 43 -9.95 7.45 -6.39
C ALA A 43 -9.46 6.46 -5.33
N GLU A 44 -9.91 6.59 -4.08
CA GLU A 44 -9.59 5.63 -3.02
C GLU A 44 -10.16 4.23 -3.31
N ARG A 45 -11.39 4.14 -3.83
CA ARG A 45 -12.02 2.88 -4.25
C ARG A 45 -11.28 2.24 -5.41
N GLU A 46 -10.95 3.01 -6.46
CA GLU A 46 -10.23 2.51 -7.62
C GLU A 46 -8.85 1.97 -7.23
N LEU A 47 -8.09 2.74 -6.44
CA LEU A 47 -6.81 2.29 -5.88
C LEU A 47 -6.98 1.02 -5.03
N SER A 48 -8.09 0.90 -4.31
CA SER A 48 -8.41 -0.31 -3.53
C SER A 48 -8.61 -1.54 -4.39
N LEU A 49 -9.41 -1.41 -5.44
CA LEU A 49 -9.71 -2.50 -6.35
C LEU A 49 -8.47 -2.90 -7.15
N SER A 50 -7.67 -1.93 -7.61
CA SER A 50 -6.42 -2.17 -8.31
C SER A 50 -5.41 -2.94 -7.43
N SER A 51 -5.21 -2.50 -6.18
CA SER A 51 -4.34 -3.19 -5.22
C SER A 51 -4.80 -4.62 -4.95
N TYR A 52 -6.12 -4.81 -4.81
CA TYR A 52 -6.70 -6.13 -4.60
C TYR A 52 -6.52 -7.04 -5.84
N ALA A 53 -6.68 -6.50 -7.04
CA ALA A 53 -6.47 -7.22 -8.28
C ALA A 53 -5.00 -7.68 -8.43
N LEU A 54 -4.04 -6.81 -8.14
CA LEU A 54 -2.61 -7.18 -8.12
C LEU A 54 -2.31 -8.30 -7.13
N PHE A 55 -2.93 -8.25 -5.94
CA PHE A 55 -2.78 -9.33 -4.95
C PHE A 55 -3.42 -10.64 -5.43
N GLN A 56 -4.62 -10.58 -6.02
CA GLN A 56 -5.27 -11.75 -6.58
C GLN A 56 -4.45 -12.37 -7.72
N GLU A 57 -3.91 -11.55 -8.61
CA GLU A 57 -3.04 -12.00 -9.70
C GLU A 57 -1.79 -12.69 -9.16
N HIS A 58 -1.14 -12.09 -8.16
CA HIS A 58 -0.02 -12.71 -7.46
C HIS A 58 -0.40 -14.10 -6.92
N LEU A 59 -1.51 -14.25 -6.21
CA LEU A 59 -1.96 -15.55 -5.72
C LEU A 59 -2.36 -16.53 -6.85
N HIS A 60 -2.95 -16.01 -7.93
CA HIS A 60 -3.41 -16.79 -9.08
C HIS A 60 -2.25 -17.38 -9.88
N SER A 61 -1.08 -16.74 -9.87
CA SER A 61 0.13 -17.29 -10.51
C SER A 61 0.48 -18.70 -10.03
N ARG A 62 0.21 -19.04 -8.75
CA ARG A 62 0.40 -20.40 -8.22
C ARG A 62 -0.59 -21.42 -8.78
N ILE A 63 -1.73 -20.96 -9.27
CA ILE A 63 -2.79 -21.83 -9.81
C ILE A 63 -2.53 -22.05 -11.29
N THR A 64 -2.19 -20.99 -12.03
CA THR A 64 -2.05 -21.02 -13.49
C THR A 64 -0.69 -21.54 -13.97
N SER A 65 0.36 -21.42 -13.17
CA SER A 65 1.68 -21.96 -13.49
C SER A 65 1.90 -23.31 -12.80
N ASP A 66 1.87 -24.39 -13.60
CA ASP A 66 2.13 -25.74 -13.10
C ASP A 66 3.55 -25.91 -12.52
N SER A 67 4.55 -25.25 -13.11
CA SER A 67 5.93 -25.28 -12.60
C SER A 67 6.02 -24.59 -11.25
N LEU A 68 5.51 -23.36 -11.12
CA LEU A 68 5.50 -22.64 -9.86
C LEU A 68 4.70 -23.38 -8.80
N ARG A 69 3.56 -23.99 -9.15
CA ARG A 69 2.75 -24.77 -8.21
C ARG A 69 3.53 -25.93 -7.59
N LYS A 70 4.31 -26.65 -8.41
CA LYS A 70 5.14 -27.77 -7.95
C LYS A 70 6.26 -27.30 -7.02
N VAL A 71 6.99 -26.27 -7.41
CA VAL A 71 8.09 -25.71 -6.59
C VAL A 71 7.55 -25.08 -5.31
N TYR A 72 6.40 -24.40 -5.38
CA TYR A 72 5.76 -23.84 -4.19
C TYR A 72 5.35 -24.94 -3.20
N ALA A 73 4.98 -26.13 -3.67
CA ALA A 73 4.66 -27.25 -2.78
C ALA A 73 5.90 -27.81 -2.06
N SER A 74 7.10 -27.76 -2.67
CA SER A 74 8.34 -28.26 -2.05
C SER A 74 8.98 -27.28 -1.05
N ARG A 75 8.39 -26.08 -0.86
CA ARG A 75 8.92 -25.08 0.10
C ARG A 75 9.04 -25.59 1.53
N ASP A 76 8.25 -26.60 1.91
CA ASP A 76 8.31 -27.19 3.26
C ASP A 76 9.63 -27.94 3.50
N GLU A 77 10.33 -28.35 2.44
CA GLU A 77 11.66 -29.00 2.51
C GLU A 77 12.81 -27.97 2.58
N GLY A 78 12.51 -26.68 2.39
CA GLY A 78 13.48 -25.59 2.34
C GLY A 78 13.98 -25.28 0.91
N LEU A 79 14.77 -24.22 0.78
CA LEU A 79 15.24 -23.70 -0.51
C LEU A 79 16.59 -24.28 -0.96
N ASN A 80 17.34 -24.93 -0.07
CA ASN A 80 18.71 -25.38 -0.35
C ASN A 80 18.79 -26.54 -1.34
N GLY A 81 17.72 -27.33 -1.47
CA GLY A 81 17.66 -28.48 -2.37
C GLY A 81 17.13 -28.15 -3.77
N LEU A 82 16.69 -26.91 -4.00
CA LEU A 82 16.12 -26.50 -5.29
C LEU A 82 17.22 -26.28 -6.33
N ASP A 83 16.93 -26.63 -7.58
CA ASP A 83 17.79 -26.23 -8.69
C ASP A 83 17.72 -24.72 -8.93
N LYS A 84 18.57 -24.20 -9.83
CA LYS A 84 18.63 -22.76 -10.09
C LYS A 84 17.33 -22.19 -10.66
N SER A 85 16.63 -22.94 -11.52
CA SER A 85 15.40 -22.49 -12.17
C SER A 85 14.25 -22.46 -11.16
N ASP A 86 14.14 -23.50 -10.35
CA ASP A 86 13.13 -23.62 -9.30
C ASP A 86 13.35 -22.56 -8.22
N LEU A 87 14.60 -22.35 -7.82
CA LEU A 87 14.95 -21.29 -6.88
C LEU A 87 14.60 -19.91 -7.43
N ASP A 88 14.89 -19.62 -8.70
CA ASP A 88 14.54 -18.35 -9.34
C ASP A 88 13.02 -18.14 -9.38
N ALA A 89 12.25 -19.17 -9.77
CA ALA A 89 10.79 -19.11 -9.84
C ALA A 89 10.16 -18.81 -8.46
N ILE A 90 10.55 -19.55 -7.42
CA ILE A 90 9.98 -19.37 -6.08
C ILE A 90 10.43 -18.07 -5.42
N THR A 91 11.70 -17.68 -5.60
CA THR A 91 12.20 -16.42 -5.04
C THR A 91 11.57 -15.21 -5.73
N THR A 92 11.32 -15.28 -7.04
CA THR A 92 10.58 -14.24 -7.77
C THR A 92 9.14 -14.12 -7.27
N TYR A 93 8.47 -15.25 -7.04
CA TYR A 93 7.14 -15.26 -6.44
C TYR A 93 7.15 -14.55 -5.08
N PHE A 94 8.00 -14.96 -4.14
CA PHE A 94 8.06 -14.30 -2.84
C PHE A 94 8.46 -12.82 -2.96
N ARG A 95 9.44 -12.47 -3.80
CA ARG A 95 9.85 -11.07 -4.03
C ARG A 95 8.67 -10.19 -4.42
N ALA A 96 7.83 -10.65 -5.36
CA ALA A 96 6.64 -9.92 -5.77
C ALA A 96 5.68 -9.69 -4.59
N GLY A 97 5.45 -10.70 -3.76
CA GLY A 97 4.61 -10.61 -2.56
C GLY A 97 5.11 -9.60 -1.53
N TYR A 98 6.41 -9.60 -1.24
CA TYR A 98 7.03 -8.64 -0.30
C TYR A 98 6.99 -7.21 -0.84
N LEU A 99 7.27 -7.00 -2.13
CA LEU A 99 7.19 -5.69 -2.77
C LEU A 99 5.76 -5.12 -2.73
N LEU A 100 4.76 -5.94 -3.07
CA LEU A 100 3.35 -5.55 -3.00
C LEU A 100 2.95 -5.16 -1.57
N THR A 101 3.40 -5.92 -0.58
CA THR A 101 3.14 -5.63 0.84
C THR A 101 3.71 -4.29 1.25
N ASN A 102 4.94 -3.99 0.82
CA ASN A 102 5.59 -2.72 1.11
C ASN A 102 4.85 -1.53 0.47
N ILE A 103 4.39 -1.68 -0.78
CA ILE A 103 3.59 -0.67 -1.48
C ILE A 103 2.25 -0.44 -0.75
N GLU A 104 1.54 -1.51 -0.38
CA GLU A 104 0.27 -1.40 0.33
C GLU A 104 0.40 -0.73 1.70
N TRP A 105 1.49 -1.03 2.43
CA TRP A 105 1.79 -0.34 3.69
C TRP A 105 2.01 1.16 3.50
N ARG A 106 2.81 1.54 2.49
CA ARG A 106 3.09 2.95 2.16
C ARG A 106 1.84 3.72 1.78
N LEU A 107 0.93 3.07 1.04
CA LEU A 107 -0.37 3.63 0.66
C LEU A 107 -1.37 3.67 1.83
N LYS A 108 -0.95 3.36 3.08
CA LYS A 108 -1.78 3.32 4.30
C LYS A 108 -3.06 2.50 4.10
N ARG A 109 -2.98 1.44 3.28
CA ARG A 109 -4.15 0.64 2.92
C ARG A 109 -4.75 0.01 4.17
N ARG A 110 -6.08 0.01 4.26
CA ARG A 110 -6.86 -0.50 5.40
C ARG A 110 -6.40 0.09 6.74
N ASP A 111 -6.04 1.38 6.80
CA ASP A 111 -5.54 2.06 8.00
C ASP A 111 -4.41 1.34 8.73
N ARG A 112 -3.59 0.56 7.99
CA ARG A 112 -2.55 -0.30 8.57
C ARG A 112 -3.08 -1.26 9.64
N VAL A 113 -4.27 -1.85 9.42
CA VAL A 113 -4.80 -2.92 10.28
C VAL A 113 -3.73 -3.99 10.42
N LEU A 114 -3.06 -4.03 11.58
CA LEU A 114 -1.85 -4.83 11.79
C LEU A 114 -2.12 -6.32 11.52
N GLY A 115 -3.27 -6.82 11.95
CA GLY A 115 -3.68 -8.21 11.73
C GLY A 115 -3.75 -8.63 10.26
N TYR A 116 -3.95 -7.70 9.32
CA TYR A 116 -3.89 -7.99 7.89
C TYR A 116 -2.45 -8.29 7.45
N PHE A 117 -1.50 -7.44 7.84
CA PHE A 117 -0.09 -7.61 7.51
C PHE A 117 0.52 -8.82 8.24
N ILE A 118 0.14 -9.05 9.50
CA ILE A 118 0.57 -10.23 10.27
C ILE A 118 0.17 -11.50 9.54
N ARG A 119 -1.12 -11.63 9.17
CA ARG A 119 -1.61 -12.81 8.45
C ARG A 119 -0.90 -13.01 7.11
N ARG A 120 -0.52 -11.92 6.42
CA ARG A 120 0.20 -12.03 5.16
C ARG A 120 1.62 -12.53 5.37
N PHE A 121 2.35 -12.02 6.37
CA PHE A 121 3.67 -12.56 6.68
C PHE A 121 3.60 -13.99 7.21
N ASP A 122 2.59 -14.33 8.03
CA ASP A 122 2.32 -15.71 8.45
C ASP A 122 2.22 -16.62 7.22
N ALA A 123 1.50 -16.18 6.18
CA ALA A 123 1.36 -16.95 4.94
C ALA A 123 2.64 -17.02 4.09
N PHE A 124 3.49 -15.98 4.10
CA PHE A 124 4.78 -16.02 3.41
C PHE A 124 5.82 -16.88 4.14
N MET A 125 5.71 -16.98 5.46
CA MET A 125 6.66 -17.67 6.33
C MET A 125 6.12 -19.01 6.87
N ASP A 126 5.02 -19.50 6.31
CA ASP A 126 4.31 -20.72 6.71
C ASP A 126 5.13 -22.02 6.59
N SER A 127 6.31 -21.93 5.98
CA SER A 127 7.17 -23.04 5.59
C SER A 127 8.64 -22.75 5.88
N ILE A 128 9.45 -23.81 5.93
CA ILE A 128 10.92 -23.70 6.09
C ILE A 128 11.51 -22.81 4.99
N GLY A 129 11.09 -23.03 3.73
CA GLY A 129 11.54 -22.26 2.59
C GLY A 129 11.12 -20.79 2.65
N GLY A 130 9.91 -20.50 3.13
CA GLY A 130 9.43 -19.13 3.34
C GLY A 130 10.27 -18.37 4.37
N ARG A 131 10.64 -19.01 5.47
CA ARG A 131 11.50 -18.41 6.52
C ARG A 131 12.94 -18.26 6.06
N GLN A 132 13.48 -19.24 5.32
CA GLN A 132 14.78 -19.10 4.66
C GLN A 132 14.79 -17.94 3.66
N TYR A 133 13.72 -17.79 2.88
CA TYR A 133 13.56 -16.66 1.96
C TYR A 133 13.57 -15.33 2.72
N TYR A 134 12.82 -15.24 3.82
CA TYR A 134 12.76 -14.05 4.64
C TYR A 134 14.14 -13.61 5.12
N VAL A 135 14.89 -14.52 5.74
CA VAL A 135 16.23 -14.26 6.27
C VAL A 135 17.20 -13.87 5.16
N ARG A 136 17.17 -14.55 4.01
CA ARG A 136 18.15 -14.33 2.92
C ARG A 136 17.88 -13.09 2.09
N TRP A 137 16.62 -12.76 1.84
CA TRP A 137 16.24 -11.73 0.88
C TRP A 137 15.03 -10.90 1.34
N GLY A 138 13.98 -11.55 1.85
CA GLY A 138 12.69 -10.92 2.14
C GLY A 138 12.79 -9.74 3.11
N ARG A 139 13.56 -9.91 4.19
CA ARG A 139 13.78 -8.87 5.20
C ARG A 139 14.38 -7.59 4.63
N GLY A 140 15.30 -7.72 3.68
CA GLY A 140 15.94 -6.58 3.00
C GLY A 140 15.01 -5.77 2.09
N ILE A 141 13.89 -6.36 1.67
CA ILE A 141 12.89 -5.70 0.81
C ILE A 141 12.00 -4.75 1.62
N LEU A 142 11.82 -5.02 2.92
CA LEU A 142 10.97 -4.23 3.81
C LEU A 142 11.72 -2.94 4.20
N ASN A 143 11.26 -1.79 3.74
CA ASN A 143 11.92 -0.50 3.98
C ASN A 143 11.20 0.39 5.01
N GLN A 144 10.20 -0.16 5.72
CA GLN A 144 9.41 0.54 6.72
C GLN A 144 9.67 -0.09 8.08
N PRO A 145 10.15 0.65 9.10
CA PRO A 145 10.51 0.08 10.40
C PRO A 145 9.38 -0.73 11.05
N ALA A 146 8.15 -0.20 11.06
CA ALA A 146 7.00 -0.89 11.64
C ALA A 146 6.60 -2.16 10.88
N LEU A 147 6.84 -2.21 9.57
CA LEU A 147 6.55 -3.41 8.77
C LEU A 147 7.63 -4.47 8.98
N LEU A 148 8.87 -4.04 9.17
CA LEU A 148 10.01 -4.89 9.49
C LEU A 148 9.85 -5.53 10.87
N GLU A 149 9.53 -4.73 11.89
CA GLU A 149 9.25 -5.21 13.25
C GLU A 149 8.15 -6.29 13.24
N LEU A 150 7.05 -6.03 12.54
CA LEU A 150 5.94 -6.97 12.43
C LEU A 150 6.33 -8.27 11.71
N ALA A 151 7.21 -8.20 10.71
CA ALA A 151 7.71 -9.39 10.01
C ALA A 151 8.74 -10.16 10.85
N ASP A 152 9.60 -9.46 11.61
CA ASP A 152 10.55 -10.05 12.57
C ASP A 152 9.78 -10.78 13.69
N ASP A 153 8.70 -10.19 14.23
CA ASP A 153 7.82 -10.82 15.23
C ASP A 153 7.17 -12.11 14.71
N VAL A 154 6.68 -12.09 13.46
CA VAL A 154 6.09 -13.26 12.80
C VAL A 154 7.14 -14.35 12.61
N TYR A 155 8.34 -13.99 12.17
CA TYR A 155 9.44 -14.92 12.03
C TYR A 155 9.78 -15.58 13.39
N GLU A 156 9.96 -14.78 14.43
CA GLU A 156 10.32 -15.28 15.76
C GLU A 156 9.25 -16.21 16.33
N LYS A 157 7.98 -15.86 16.14
CA LYS A 157 6.85 -16.71 16.55
C LYS A 157 6.86 -18.06 15.83
N LEU A 158 7.23 -18.10 14.55
CA LEU A 158 7.17 -19.33 13.74
C LEU A 158 8.43 -20.19 13.86
N GLU A 159 9.61 -19.59 14.00
CA GLU A 159 10.90 -20.29 14.14
C GLU A 159 11.23 -20.61 15.60
N GLY A 160 10.64 -19.87 16.55
CA GLY A 160 10.95 -19.98 17.99
C GLY A 160 12.30 -19.35 18.37
N GLN A 161 12.93 -18.61 17.46
CA GLN A 161 14.20 -17.92 17.65
C GLN A 161 14.16 -16.56 16.94
N PRO A 162 14.86 -15.55 17.47
CA PRO A 162 14.95 -14.25 16.81
C PRO A 162 15.62 -14.37 15.44
N VAL A 163 15.36 -13.37 14.61
CA VAL A 163 15.99 -13.27 13.28
C VAL A 163 17.51 -13.24 13.42
N PRO A 164 18.27 -14.10 12.69
CA PRO A 164 19.72 -14.12 12.78
C PRO A 164 20.38 -12.79 12.39
N GLU A 165 21.52 -12.46 13.00
CA GLU A 165 22.29 -11.24 12.65
C GLU A 165 22.77 -11.26 11.19
N SER A 166 22.91 -12.44 10.58
CA SER A 166 23.28 -12.62 9.18
C SER A 166 22.13 -12.35 8.20
N ALA A 167 20.93 -12.02 8.69
CA ALA A 167 19.78 -11.77 7.84
C ALA A 167 19.97 -10.52 6.97
N ALA A 168 19.30 -10.51 5.81
CA ALA A 168 19.27 -9.37 4.92
C ALA A 168 18.83 -8.10 5.68
N GLN A 169 19.62 -7.04 5.52
CA GLN A 169 19.35 -5.76 6.15
C GLN A 169 18.39 -4.95 5.30
N SER A 170 17.39 -4.34 5.93
CA SER A 170 16.48 -3.41 5.27
C SER A 170 17.25 -2.21 4.74
N ILE A 171 17.02 -1.86 3.49
CA ILE A 171 17.55 -0.61 2.93
C ILE A 171 16.59 0.51 3.39
N SER A 172 16.89 1.12 4.54
CA SER A 172 16.25 2.37 4.93
C SER A 172 16.89 3.50 4.13
N LEU A 173 16.17 4.00 3.11
CA LEU A 173 16.47 5.33 2.58
C LEU A 173 16.08 6.30 3.69
N VAL A 174 17.08 6.80 4.43
CA VAL A 174 16.91 7.96 5.31
C VAL A 174 16.31 9.07 4.46
N GLN A 175 15.04 9.41 4.71
CA GLN A 175 14.46 10.61 4.13
C GLN A 175 15.16 11.79 4.81
N SER A 176 16.09 12.41 4.08
CA SER A 176 16.63 13.75 4.36
C SER A 176 15.54 14.80 4.20
#